data_AF-A0A9D9LF99-F1
#
_entry.id   AF-A0A9D9LF99-F1
#
_cell.length_a   1.000
_cell.length_b   1.000
_cell.length_c   1.000
_cell.angle_alpha   90.00
_cell.angle_beta   90.00
_cell.angle_gamma   90.00
#
_symmetry.space_group_name_H-M   'P 1'
#
loop_
_entity.id
_entity.type
_entity.pdbx_description
1 polymer ?
#
loop_
_entity_poly.entity_id
_entity_poly.type
_entity_poly.pdbx_seq_one_letter_code
_entity_poly.pdbx_strand_id
1 'polypeptide(L)'
;MKKFLLYLSAFLLISCAFVACDDKPTPEPEPTPSAPKTGKEITSITVTPSKNAGLTAVCTGFLLSDTYNITVPIDYNIGEMIFDFKVSEGAKVTLGATTNEVVSGETKVNASKLFYFTVTAENGQKKLYYVDVRNGVDAFDKKVLKFMKNYNLPGMSVSVADKGKLVYSRGYGYADRENRERMDRGHMLRLASVSKTFCSMSIQRLIDDGKLSLTDKPFAEGGILAEDYPEIKAGNEKITIRNLLEHQNGWDDRYDPYDPMFSSATNGMTSEETIEYALKRYSFRYEPGTEYDYSNLGYCILGRVIEKITGMEYEDYMQQQVAEPAGAYTVQVSSDTKANRLPMECVFYAPSGYNAYGKNMKRLDSCGGLMASTDDLVRVCSAIDGLDGYPEIFPQSTLDRMFTPSETYKRYGLGWRMNHSSLLPGCCYHTGNINGTASLMIRGGDGHHIALVNNSRTYTSYNGTSLDTAQIILGDELWNFRSLPAEDLFE
;
A
#
# COMPACT_ATOMS: atom_id res chain seq x y z
N MET A 1 -14.20 10.22 -66.28
CA MET A 1 -14.34 10.36 -67.75
C MET A 1 -15.79 10.75 -68.03
N LYS A 2 -16.22 11.85 -68.67
CA LYS A 2 -15.62 12.93 -69.46
C LYS A 2 -16.62 14.14 -69.38
N LYS A 3 -16.10 15.35 -69.11
CA LYS A 3 -16.34 16.69 -69.74
C LYS A 3 -17.74 17.03 -70.31
N PHE A 4 -18.34 18.23 -70.14
CA PHE A 4 -18.01 19.56 -70.73
C PHE A 4 -19.14 20.53 -70.25
N LEU A 5 -18.95 21.68 -69.58
CA LEU A 5 -18.53 23.06 -69.96
C LEU A 5 -19.51 23.91 -70.84
N LEU A 6 -19.65 25.20 -70.43
CA LEU A 6 -20.16 26.45 -71.09
C LEU A 6 -21.65 26.83 -70.91
N TYR A 7 -22.02 27.91 -70.19
CA TYR A 7 -21.90 29.41 -70.37
C TYR A 7 -23.09 30.03 -71.13
N LEU A 8 -23.79 31.04 -70.57
CA LEU A 8 -23.79 32.47 -71.02
C LEU A 8 -24.84 33.39 -70.33
N SER A 9 -24.41 34.64 -70.04
CA SER A 9 -25.08 35.98 -70.09
C SER A 9 -26.36 36.30 -69.26
N ALA A 10 -26.37 37.26 -68.32
CA ALA A 10 -26.40 38.76 -68.38
C ALA A 10 -27.85 39.31 -68.47
N PHE A 11 -28.34 40.44 -67.92
CA PHE A 11 -27.87 41.77 -67.44
C PHE A 11 -29.02 42.40 -66.60
N LEU A 12 -28.77 43.33 -65.67
CA LEU A 12 -29.42 44.67 -65.65
C LEU A 12 -28.83 45.62 -64.58
N LEU A 13 -28.57 46.87 -65.00
CA LEU A 13 -28.17 48.04 -64.21
C LEU A 13 -29.36 48.64 -63.43
N ILE A 14 -29.08 49.46 -62.39
CA ILE A 14 -29.63 50.82 -62.23
C ILE A 14 -28.95 51.60 -61.07
N SER A 15 -28.46 52.78 -61.46
CA SER A 15 -28.15 54.07 -60.80
C SER A 15 -27.82 54.24 -59.31
N CYS A 16 -26.76 55.03 -59.10
CA CYS A 16 -26.38 55.75 -57.89
C CYS A 16 -27.42 56.78 -57.43
N ALA A 17 -27.58 56.93 -56.12
CA ALA A 17 -28.03 58.16 -55.47
C ALA A 17 -27.04 58.52 -54.36
N PHE A 18 -26.32 59.63 -54.54
CA PHE A 18 -25.56 60.29 -53.48
C PHE A 18 -26.57 61.01 -52.57
N VAL A 19 -26.65 60.58 -51.30
CA VAL A 19 -27.27 61.36 -50.22
C VAL A 19 -26.14 61.75 -49.29
N ALA A 20 -25.82 63.04 -49.24
CA ALA A 20 -25.03 63.63 -48.19
C ALA A 20 -25.89 63.66 -46.92
N CYS A 21 -25.46 62.95 -45.88
CA CYS A 21 -26.01 63.06 -44.53
C CYS A 21 -24.86 63.21 -43.53
N ASP A 22 -25.03 64.18 -42.64
CA ASP A 22 -24.13 64.70 -41.62
C ASP A 22 -23.22 63.68 -40.91
N ASP A 23 -21.94 64.06 -40.77
CA ASP A 23 -21.00 63.49 -39.82
C ASP A 23 -21.49 63.72 -38.38
N LYS A 24 -22.17 62.72 -37.81
CA LYS A 24 -22.21 62.54 -36.36
C LYS A 24 -21.39 61.30 -36.01
N PRO A 25 -20.49 61.37 -35.00
CA PRO A 25 -19.76 60.20 -34.58
C PRO A 25 -20.74 59.12 -34.12
N THR A 26 -20.65 57.94 -34.75
CA THR A 26 -21.34 56.74 -34.29
C THR A 26 -20.90 56.45 -32.86
N PRO A 27 -21.81 56.24 -31.90
CA PRO A 27 -21.42 55.75 -30.57
C PRO A 27 -20.71 54.41 -30.76
N GLU A 28 -19.56 54.25 -30.10
CA GLU A 28 -18.87 52.96 -30.06
C GLU A 28 -19.86 51.87 -29.61
N PRO A 29 -19.92 50.71 -30.28
CA PRO A 29 -20.76 49.62 -29.82
C PRO A 29 -20.36 49.28 -28.39
N GLU A 30 -21.34 49.24 -27.48
CA GLU A 30 -21.10 48.78 -26.12
C GLU A 30 -20.38 47.42 -26.19
N PRO A 31 -19.31 47.21 -25.40
CA PRO A 31 -18.59 45.94 -25.42
C PRO A 31 -19.58 44.81 -25.13
N THR A 32 -19.75 43.91 -26.10
CA THR A 32 -20.55 42.71 -25.93
C THR A 32 -20.09 42.00 -24.64
N PRO A 33 -20.97 41.66 -23.70
CA PRO A 33 -20.58 40.94 -22.50
C PRO A 33 -19.81 39.68 -22.91
N SER A 34 -18.57 39.54 -22.41
CA SER A 34 -17.78 38.35 -22.68
C SER A 34 -18.55 37.11 -22.24
N ALA A 35 -18.52 36.04 -23.04
CA ALA A 35 -19.17 34.79 -22.69
C ALA A 35 -18.68 34.32 -21.29
N PRO A 36 -19.58 33.78 -20.43
CA PRO A 36 -19.21 33.36 -19.08
C PRO A 36 -18.07 32.34 -19.12
N LYS A 37 -17.03 32.58 -18.34
CA LYS A 37 -15.86 31.71 -18.27
C LYS A 37 -16.24 30.37 -17.63
N THR A 38 -15.68 29.28 -18.15
CA THR A 38 -16.01 27.90 -17.73
C THR A 38 -14.95 27.28 -16.80
N GLY A 39 -13.84 27.99 -16.58
CA GLY A 39 -12.74 27.53 -15.72
C GLY A 39 -13.16 27.38 -14.27
N LYS A 40 -12.85 26.23 -13.66
CA LYS A 40 -13.19 25.85 -12.28
C LYS A 40 -12.05 25.14 -11.57
N GLU A 41 -10.83 25.47 -11.97
CA GLU A 41 -9.61 24.83 -11.51
C GLU A 41 -8.95 25.63 -10.39
N ILE A 42 -8.51 24.96 -9.33
CA ILE A 42 -7.46 25.47 -8.43
C ILE A 42 -6.13 25.02 -9.02
N THR A 43 -5.21 25.96 -9.26
CA THR A 43 -3.89 25.67 -9.86
C THR A 43 -2.77 25.59 -8.82
N SER A 44 -2.96 26.18 -7.65
CA SER A 44 -2.07 26.04 -6.51
C SER A 44 -2.78 26.31 -5.20
N ILE A 45 -2.38 25.60 -4.15
CA ILE A 45 -2.69 25.92 -2.75
C ILE A 45 -1.37 25.94 -1.98
N THR A 46 -1.14 26.98 -1.19
CA THR A 46 0.06 27.16 -0.38
C THR A 46 -0.30 27.71 0.99
N VAL A 47 0.55 27.44 1.97
CA VAL A 47 0.53 28.05 3.29
C VAL A 47 1.84 28.80 3.46
N THR A 48 1.77 30.09 3.76
CA THR A 48 2.93 30.99 3.79
C THR A 48 3.23 31.48 5.21
N PRO A 49 4.52 31.62 5.60
CA PRO A 49 4.91 32.19 6.90
C PRO A 49 4.35 33.58 7.18
N SER A 50 4.18 34.41 6.15
CA SER A 50 3.64 35.77 6.28
C SER A 50 2.19 35.82 6.77
N LYS A 51 1.44 34.71 6.61
CA LYS A 51 0.03 34.58 7.02
C LYS A 51 -0.19 33.58 8.16
N ASN A 52 0.81 32.76 8.45
CA ASN A 52 0.73 31.66 9.41
C ASN A 52 1.92 31.75 10.36
N ALA A 53 1.72 32.44 11.49
CA ALA A 53 2.77 32.69 12.46
C ALA A 53 3.34 31.38 13.02
N GLY A 54 4.67 31.30 13.16
CA GLY A 54 5.37 30.10 13.60
C GLY A 54 5.74 29.12 12.48
N LEU A 55 5.20 29.30 11.28
CA LEU A 55 5.61 28.50 10.12
C LEU A 55 6.96 29.01 9.60
N THR A 56 7.91 28.10 9.38
CA THR A 56 9.30 28.43 9.02
C THR A 56 9.57 28.47 7.53
N ALA A 57 8.71 27.87 6.71
CA ALA A 57 8.85 27.80 5.26
C ALA A 57 7.50 27.75 4.56
N VAL A 58 7.47 28.02 3.26
CA VAL A 58 6.24 27.86 2.45
C VAL A 58 5.92 26.38 2.29
N CYS A 59 4.71 25.98 2.67
CA CYS A 59 4.18 24.63 2.45
C CYS A 59 3.31 24.63 1.21
N THR A 60 3.64 23.79 0.23
CA THR A 60 2.92 23.73 -1.07
C THR A 60 2.09 22.47 -1.17
N GLY A 61 0.83 22.62 -1.59
CA GLY A 61 -0.07 21.50 -1.82
C GLY A 61 0.36 20.64 -3.01
N PHE A 62 0.44 19.34 -2.77
CA PHE A 62 0.60 18.32 -3.81
C PHE A 62 -0.77 17.76 -4.17
N LEU A 63 -1.19 17.94 -5.43
CA LEU A 63 -2.46 17.40 -5.91
C LEU A 63 -2.33 15.89 -6.22
N LEU A 64 -2.99 15.09 -5.41
CA LEU A 64 -3.22 13.65 -5.61
C LEU A 64 -4.72 13.46 -5.89
N SER A 65 -5.06 13.10 -7.13
CA SER A 65 -6.45 13.02 -7.60
C SER A 65 -7.21 14.34 -7.41
N ASP A 66 -8.17 14.40 -6.49
CA ASP A 66 -8.99 15.56 -6.15
C ASP A 66 -8.60 16.21 -4.81
N THR A 67 -7.47 15.79 -4.22
CA THR A 67 -7.02 16.21 -2.89
C THR A 67 -5.66 16.89 -2.94
N TYR A 68 -5.60 18.13 -2.46
CA TYR A 68 -4.35 18.83 -2.17
C TYR A 68 -3.80 18.37 -0.83
N ASN A 69 -2.68 17.65 -0.86
CA ASN A 69 -1.98 17.19 0.33
C ASN A 69 -0.91 18.22 0.69
N ILE A 70 -0.99 18.79 1.89
CA ILE A 70 -0.06 19.80 2.38
C ILE A 70 0.63 19.24 3.61
N THR A 71 1.95 19.10 3.54
CA THR A 71 2.77 18.80 4.72
C THR A 71 3.20 20.10 5.39
N VAL A 72 2.97 20.18 6.70
CA VAL A 72 3.54 21.20 7.58
C VAL A 72 4.54 20.57 8.55
N PRO A 73 5.44 21.36 9.18
CA PRO A 73 6.39 20.83 10.16
C PRO A 73 5.70 20.03 11.28
N ILE A 74 6.38 19.02 11.82
CA ILE A 74 5.83 18.05 12.78
C ILE A 74 5.14 18.75 13.96
N ASP A 75 5.74 19.80 14.51
CA ASP A 75 5.24 20.47 15.73
C ASP A 75 4.28 21.65 15.45
N TYR A 76 3.89 21.85 14.19
CA TYR A 76 3.09 23.00 13.80
C TYR A 76 1.58 22.81 14.13
N ASN A 77 0.94 23.80 14.76
CA ASN A 77 -0.49 23.74 15.05
C ASN A 77 -1.34 23.99 13.79
N ILE A 78 -2.09 22.96 13.35
CA ILE A 78 -2.97 23.02 12.16
C ILE A 78 -4.43 23.38 12.46
N GLY A 79 -4.75 23.77 13.70
CA GLY A 79 -6.11 24.05 14.15
C GLY A 79 -6.75 25.29 13.52
N GLU A 80 -5.96 26.31 13.17
CA GLU A 80 -6.40 27.46 12.38
C GLU A 80 -5.28 27.88 11.42
N MET A 81 -5.57 27.85 10.12
CA MET A 81 -4.61 28.16 9.07
C MET A 81 -5.21 29.06 8.01
N ILE A 82 -4.37 29.90 7.40
CA ILE A 82 -4.72 30.76 6.26
C ILE A 82 -4.04 30.21 5.01
N PHE A 83 -4.83 30.00 3.96
CA PHE A 83 -4.37 29.41 2.70
C PHE A 83 -4.33 30.47 1.60
N ASP A 84 -3.24 30.49 0.87
CA ASP A 84 -3.12 31.20 -0.40
C ASP A 84 -3.45 30.21 -1.53
N PHE A 85 -4.40 30.53 -2.39
CA PHE A 85 -4.73 29.72 -3.55
C PHE A 85 -4.89 30.56 -4.83
N LYS A 86 -4.63 29.92 -5.97
CA LYS A 86 -4.87 30.47 -7.30
C LYS A 86 -5.98 29.67 -7.98
N VAL A 87 -6.97 30.37 -8.51
CA VAL A 87 -8.09 29.78 -9.23
C VAL A 87 -8.20 30.28 -10.65
N SER A 88 -8.99 29.58 -11.46
CA SER A 88 -9.39 30.04 -12.79
C SER A 88 -9.98 31.45 -12.73
N GLU A 89 -9.68 32.25 -13.74
CA GLU A 89 -10.14 33.62 -13.82
C GLU A 89 -11.68 33.69 -13.77
N GLY A 90 -12.23 34.58 -12.92
CA GLY A 90 -13.67 34.74 -12.71
C GLY A 90 -14.32 33.68 -11.81
N ALA A 91 -13.59 32.63 -11.42
CA ALA A 91 -14.12 31.60 -10.54
C ALA A 91 -14.17 32.06 -9.08
N LYS A 92 -15.23 31.65 -8.39
CA LYS A 92 -15.41 31.89 -6.95
C LYS A 92 -15.11 30.65 -6.15
N VAL A 93 -14.62 30.82 -4.93
CA VAL A 93 -14.28 29.71 -4.03
C VAL A 93 -15.11 29.82 -2.76
N THR A 94 -15.77 28.73 -2.35
CA THR A 94 -16.43 28.64 -1.04
C THR A 94 -15.84 27.50 -0.20
N LEU A 95 -15.95 27.60 1.12
CA LEU A 95 -15.52 26.54 2.05
C LEU A 95 -16.66 25.56 2.30
N GLY A 96 -16.41 24.27 2.08
CA GLY A 96 -17.41 23.23 2.25
C GLY A 96 -18.66 23.44 1.39
N ALA A 97 -19.81 23.12 1.96
CA ALA A 97 -21.12 23.35 1.36
C ALA A 97 -21.68 24.76 1.63
N THR A 98 -20.88 25.64 2.24
CA THR A 98 -21.34 27.00 2.58
C THR A 98 -21.43 27.89 1.34
N THR A 99 -22.21 28.96 1.45
CA THR A 99 -22.30 30.02 0.43
C THR A 99 -21.29 31.14 0.66
N ASN A 100 -20.53 31.09 1.75
CA ASN A 100 -19.57 32.13 2.09
C ASN A 100 -18.33 31.99 1.21
N GLU A 101 -18.04 33.04 0.46
CA GLU A 101 -16.86 33.12 -0.38
C GLU A 101 -15.60 33.16 0.51
N VAL A 102 -14.59 32.40 0.11
CA VAL A 102 -13.29 32.32 0.76
C VAL A 102 -12.35 33.25 0.02
N VAL A 103 -11.73 34.17 0.75
CA VAL A 103 -10.73 35.07 0.20
C VAL A 103 -9.34 34.47 0.45
N SER A 104 -8.61 34.27 -0.65
CA SER A 104 -7.24 33.79 -0.67
C SER A 104 -6.34 34.68 0.21
N GLY A 105 -5.58 34.07 1.11
CA GLY A 105 -4.65 34.78 2.00
C GLY A 105 -5.30 35.53 3.17
N GLU A 106 -6.61 35.35 3.41
CA GLU A 106 -7.34 36.04 4.49
C GLU A 106 -8.20 35.09 5.35
N THR A 107 -8.87 34.11 4.73
CA THR A 107 -9.81 33.25 5.46
C THR A 107 -9.08 32.21 6.32
N LYS A 108 -9.38 32.20 7.62
CA LYS A 108 -8.96 31.15 8.55
C LYS A 108 -9.80 29.89 8.36
N VAL A 109 -9.15 28.75 8.27
CA VAL A 109 -9.77 27.42 8.14
C VAL A 109 -9.18 26.48 9.17
N ASN A 110 -10.04 25.69 9.81
CA ASN A 110 -9.56 24.61 10.67
C ASN A 110 -9.09 23.44 9.81
N ALA A 111 -7.78 23.18 9.82
CA ALA A 111 -7.13 22.18 8.99
C ALA A 111 -6.85 20.86 9.72
N SER A 112 -7.34 20.71 10.97
CA SER A 112 -7.22 19.45 11.74
C SER A 112 -8.00 18.29 11.13
N LYS A 113 -8.99 18.60 10.27
CA LYS A 113 -9.81 17.61 9.56
C LYS A 113 -9.74 17.86 8.06
N LEU A 114 -10.09 16.82 7.30
CA LEU A 114 -10.30 16.96 5.86
C LEU A 114 -11.39 18.02 5.62
N PHE A 115 -11.09 19.02 4.81
CA PHE A 115 -12.05 20.01 4.33
C PHE A 115 -11.98 20.09 2.81
N TYR A 116 -12.90 20.84 2.20
CA TYR A 116 -12.87 21.04 0.76
C TYR A 116 -13.25 22.45 0.36
N PHE A 117 -12.68 22.90 -0.75
CA PHE A 117 -13.06 24.08 -1.47
C PHE A 117 -14.01 23.71 -2.61
N THR A 118 -15.09 24.48 -2.77
CA THR A 118 -15.96 24.41 -3.93
C THR A 118 -15.61 25.56 -4.87
N VAL A 119 -15.07 25.25 -6.04
CA VAL A 119 -14.79 26.24 -7.09
C VAL A 119 -15.98 26.32 -8.04
N THR A 120 -16.57 27.50 -8.15
CA THR A 120 -17.72 27.77 -9.03
C THR A 120 -17.28 28.68 -10.17
N ALA A 121 -17.36 28.18 -11.40
CA ALA A 121 -17.15 28.99 -12.61
C ALA A 121 -18.28 30.02 -12.79
N GLU A 122 -18.06 31.04 -13.62
CA GLU A 122 -19.07 32.09 -13.89
C GLU A 122 -20.37 31.51 -14.49
N ASN A 123 -20.26 30.41 -15.25
CA ASN A 123 -21.42 29.70 -15.79
C ASN A 123 -22.16 28.80 -14.78
N GLY A 124 -21.75 28.82 -13.50
CA GLY A 124 -22.36 28.05 -12.41
C GLY A 124 -21.85 26.61 -12.26
N GLN A 125 -20.96 26.12 -13.14
CA GLN A 125 -20.38 24.79 -12.98
C GLN A 125 -19.46 24.72 -11.76
N LYS A 126 -19.54 23.62 -11.01
CA LYS A 126 -18.79 23.43 -9.76
C LYS A 126 -17.76 22.30 -9.87
N LYS A 127 -16.66 22.44 -9.15
CA LYS A 127 -15.68 21.38 -8.90
C LYS A 127 -15.19 21.44 -7.46
N LEU A 128 -15.04 20.28 -6.83
CA LEU A 128 -14.61 20.16 -5.44
C LEU A 128 -13.12 19.82 -5.41
N TYR A 129 -12.41 20.45 -4.47
CA TYR A 129 -11.02 20.14 -4.14
C TYR A 129 -10.91 19.91 -2.65
N TYR A 130 -10.56 18.70 -2.25
CA TYR A 130 -10.27 18.41 -0.86
C TYR A 130 -8.89 18.93 -0.49
N VAL A 131 -8.70 19.26 0.78
CA VAL A 131 -7.42 19.71 1.32
C VAL A 131 -7.11 18.88 2.55
N ASP A 132 -5.98 18.20 2.48
CA ASP A 132 -5.45 17.29 3.49
C ASP A 132 -4.19 17.90 4.08
N VAL A 133 -4.30 18.55 5.25
CA VAL A 133 -3.13 19.08 5.95
C VAL A 133 -2.70 18.09 7.02
N ARG A 134 -1.41 17.75 7.04
CA ARG A 134 -0.81 16.86 8.04
C ARG A 134 0.55 17.39 8.46
N ASN A 135 0.86 17.19 9.73
CA ASN A 135 2.21 17.31 10.28
C ASN A 135 3.10 16.20 9.72
N GLY A 136 4.33 16.52 9.34
CA GLY A 136 5.24 15.55 8.76
C GLY A 136 6.54 16.18 8.24
N VAL A 137 7.21 15.45 7.35
CA VAL A 137 8.48 15.87 6.73
C VAL A 137 8.28 15.99 5.22
N ASP A 138 8.24 17.23 4.73
CA ASP A 138 7.82 17.54 3.35
C ASP A 138 8.62 16.78 2.27
N ALA A 139 9.94 16.65 2.45
CA ALA A 139 10.79 15.90 1.54
C ALA A 139 10.48 14.39 1.52
N PHE A 140 10.11 13.82 2.67
CA PHE A 140 9.67 12.43 2.81
C PHE A 140 8.30 12.24 2.16
N ASP A 141 7.33 13.08 2.54
CA ASP A 141 5.94 12.98 2.09
C ASP A 141 5.81 13.16 0.57
N LYS A 142 6.57 14.08 -0.02
CA LYS A 142 6.57 14.28 -1.47
C LYS A 142 7.01 13.04 -2.23
N LYS A 143 7.94 12.25 -1.70
CA LYS A 143 8.34 10.97 -2.31
C LYS A 143 7.18 9.97 -2.28
N VAL A 144 6.53 9.81 -1.13
CA VAL A 144 5.37 8.93 -0.98
C VAL A 144 4.20 9.37 -1.86
N LEU A 145 3.84 10.65 -1.85
CA LEU A 145 2.74 11.20 -2.64
C LEU A 145 3.00 11.10 -4.16
N LYS A 146 4.25 11.29 -4.59
CA LYS A 146 4.65 11.07 -5.99
C LYS A 146 4.53 9.60 -6.38
N PHE A 147 4.98 8.69 -5.52
CA PHE A 147 4.81 7.26 -5.71
C PHE A 147 3.32 6.89 -5.84
N MET A 148 2.47 7.34 -4.91
CA MET A 148 1.02 7.10 -4.96
C MET A 148 0.39 7.64 -6.25
N LYS A 149 0.80 8.83 -6.70
CA LYS A 149 0.32 9.43 -7.95
C LYS A 149 0.70 8.59 -9.17
N ASN A 150 1.95 8.13 -9.23
CA ASN A 150 2.47 7.35 -10.36
C ASN A 150 1.76 6.00 -10.53
N TYR A 151 1.31 5.40 -9.43
CA TYR A 151 0.64 4.10 -9.40
C TYR A 151 -0.87 4.17 -9.13
N ASN A 152 -1.45 5.38 -9.08
CA ASN A 152 -2.86 5.64 -8.82
C ASN A 152 -3.38 4.93 -7.54
N LEU A 153 -2.61 5.03 -6.46
CA LEU A 153 -2.93 4.37 -5.19
C LEU A 153 -3.93 5.21 -4.37
N PRO A 154 -5.05 4.62 -3.90
CA PRO A 154 -6.03 5.33 -3.07
C PRO A 154 -5.51 5.71 -1.69
N GLY A 155 -4.75 4.81 -1.06
CA GLY A 155 -4.21 4.99 0.29
C GLY A 155 -2.99 4.13 0.56
N MET A 156 -2.16 4.60 1.49
CA MET A 156 -0.94 3.93 1.93
C MET A 156 -0.62 4.33 3.36
N SER A 157 -0.03 3.43 4.14
CA SER A 157 0.62 3.75 5.40
C SER A 157 2.13 3.50 5.30
N VAL A 158 2.91 4.32 5.99
CA VAL A 158 4.37 4.24 6.05
C VAL A 158 4.83 4.43 7.49
N SER A 159 5.69 3.54 7.96
CA SER A 159 6.33 3.64 9.28
C SER A 159 7.83 3.41 9.18
N VAL A 160 8.59 4.14 9.98
CA VAL A 160 10.05 4.02 10.10
C VAL A 160 10.41 3.91 11.58
N ALA A 161 11.10 2.83 11.94
CA ALA A 161 11.72 2.71 13.25
C ALA A 161 13.25 2.85 13.13
N ASP A 162 13.87 3.53 14.08
CA ASP A 162 15.33 3.62 14.19
C ASP A 162 15.75 3.26 15.61
N LYS A 163 16.50 2.16 15.73
CA LYS A 163 17.05 1.65 16.99
C LYS A 163 16.00 1.54 18.09
N GLY A 164 14.87 0.92 17.75
CA GLY A 164 13.78 0.75 18.69
C GLY A 164 13.09 2.07 19.04
N LYS A 165 12.95 2.98 18.10
CA LYS A 165 12.06 4.14 18.27
C LYS A 165 11.27 4.33 17.00
N LEU A 166 9.97 4.52 17.11
CA LEU A 166 9.16 4.84 15.94
C LEU A 166 9.37 6.33 15.61
N VAL A 167 10.30 6.60 14.71
CA VAL A 167 10.72 7.97 14.36
C VAL A 167 9.82 8.61 13.29
N TYR A 168 8.99 7.81 12.63
CA TYR A 168 8.01 8.32 11.67
C TYR A 168 6.87 7.34 11.47
N SER A 169 5.65 7.87 11.41
CA SER A 169 4.48 7.07 11.08
C SER A 169 3.37 7.94 10.49
N ARG A 170 2.88 7.56 9.30
CA ARG A 170 1.88 8.35 8.60
C ARG A 170 1.03 7.53 7.63
N GLY A 171 -0.28 7.80 7.67
CA GLY A 171 -1.23 7.45 6.63
C GLY A 171 -1.36 8.54 5.55
N TYR A 172 -1.49 8.12 4.30
CA TYR A 172 -1.63 8.96 3.11
C TYR A 172 -2.86 8.56 2.31
N GLY A 173 -3.55 9.54 1.74
CA GLY A 173 -4.78 9.30 0.97
C GLY A 173 -5.93 8.82 1.86
N TYR A 174 -6.65 7.80 1.41
CA TYR A 174 -7.90 7.37 2.04
C TYR A 174 -7.84 5.92 2.53
N ALA A 175 -8.31 5.69 3.76
CA ALA A 175 -8.66 4.36 4.25
C ALA A 175 -9.97 3.88 3.62
N ASP A 176 -10.95 4.78 3.46
CA ASP A 176 -12.18 4.57 2.71
C ASP A 176 -12.44 5.79 1.82
N ARG A 177 -12.15 5.63 0.52
CA ARG A 177 -12.29 6.71 -0.47
C ARG A 177 -13.75 7.11 -0.69
N GLU A 178 -14.68 6.17 -0.59
CA GLU A 178 -16.10 6.44 -0.83
C GLU A 178 -16.68 7.28 0.32
N ASN A 179 -16.25 7.01 1.55
CA ASN A 179 -16.65 7.76 2.75
C ASN A 179 -15.71 8.94 3.08
N ARG A 180 -14.67 9.16 2.28
CA ARG A 180 -13.64 10.21 2.50
C ARG A 180 -12.95 10.09 3.87
N GLU A 181 -12.81 8.87 4.37
CA GLU A 181 -12.05 8.57 5.57
C GLU A 181 -10.56 8.66 5.28
N ARG A 182 -9.87 9.60 5.93
CA ARG A 182 -8.43 9.79 5.77
C ARG A 182 -7.70 8.52 6.25
N MET A 183 -6.70 8.08 5.49
CA MET A 183 -5.78 7.08 5.99
C MET A 183 -5.03 7.67 7.19
N ASP A 184 -4.93 6.87 8.25
CA ASP A 184 -4.21 7.18 9.48
C ASP A 184 -3.27 6.01 9.82
N ARG A 185 -2.24 6.25 10.63
CA ARG A 185 -1.21 5.26 10.97
C ARG A 185 -1.75 4.00 11.66
N GLY A 186 -2.82 4.15 12.43
CA GLY A 186 -3.48 3.03 13.13
C GLY A 186 -4.37 2.18 12.23
N HIS A 187 -4.57 2.55 10.96
CA HIS A 187 -5.36 1.71 10.05
C HIS A 187 -4.65 0.42 9.73
N MET A 188 -5.43 -0.65 9.64
CA MET A 188 -4.96 -1.98 9.32
C MET A 188 -5.04 -2.24 7.81
N LEU A 189 -3.94 -2.77 7.28
CA LEU A 189 -3.80 -3.14 5.89
C LEU A 189 -3.35 -4.59 5.76
N ARG A 190 -3.87 -5.29 4.75
CA ARG A 190 -3.44 -6.66 4.43
C ARG A 190 -1.96 -6.70 4.10
N LEU A 191 -1.26 -7.64 4.72
CA LEU A 191 0.17 -7.86 4.60
C LEU A 191 0.53 -8.71 3.40
N ALA A 192 -0.41 -9.46 2.83
CA ALA A 192 -0.11 -10.43 1.79
C ALA A 192 1.08 -11.31 2.23
N SER A 193 2.04 -11.58 1.34
CA SER A 193 3.16 -12.48 1.66
C SER A 193 4.11 -12.00 2.77
N VAL A 194 4.02 -10.77 3.27
CA VAL A 194 4.69 -10.40 4.53
C VAL A 194 4.21 -11.30 5.69
N SER A 195 2.99 -11.84 5.62
CA SER A 195 2.45 -12.82 6.59
C SER A 195 3.37 -14.04 6.81
N LYS A 196 4.17 -14.41 5.80
CA LYS A 196 5.13 -15.53 5.89
C LYS A 196 6.21 -15.29 6.93
N THR A 197 6.58 -14.04 7.16
CA THR A 197 7.57 -13.70 8.20
C THR A 197 7.04 -14.07 9.58
N PHE A 198 5.76 -13.80 9.87
CA PHE A 198 5.08 -14.18 11.10
C PHE A 198 4.95 -15.70 11.24
N CYS A 199 4.55 -16.40 10.17
CA CYS A 199 4.53 -17.87 10.18
C CYS A 199 5.92 -18.47 10.46
N SER A 200 6.97 -17.94 9.81
CA SER A 200 8.34 -18.36 10.06
C SER A 200 8.76 -18.14 11.51
N MET A 201 8.45 -16.97 12.09
CA MET A 201 8.72 -16.67 13.51
C MET A 201 7.99 -17.65 14.45
N SER A 202 6.73 -17.98 14.17
CA SER A 202 5.98 -18.99 14.94
C SER A 202 6.63 -20.38 14.88
N ILE A 203 7.12 -20.79 13.70
CA ILE A 203 7.89 -22.03 13.54
C ILE A 203 9.20 -21.98 14.33
N GLN A 204 9.90 -20.84 14.31
CA GLN A 204 11.12 -20.68 15.10
C GLN A 204 10.86 -20.84 16.59
N ARG A 205 9.73 -20.35 17.10
CA ARG A 205 9.35 -20.53 18.50
C ARG A 205 9.24 -22.01 18.86
N LEU A 206 8.62 -22.82 18.00
CA LEU A 206 8.52 -24.27 18.22
C LEU A 206 9.89 -24.95 18.20
N ILE A 207 10.80 -24.48 17.37
CA ILE A 207 12.18 -24.99 17.31
C ILE A 207 12.95 -24.62 18.58
N ASP A 208 12.81 -23.39 19.07
CA ASP A 208 13.46 -22.91 20.29
C ASP A 208 12.92 -23.64 21.54
N ASP A 209 11.64 -23.98 21.54
CA ASP A 209 11.00 -24.84 22.54
C ASP A 209 11.40 -26.33 22.44
N GLY A 210 12.17 -26.72 21.42
CA GLY A 210 12.56 -28.11 21.17
C GLY A 210 11.40 -29.02 20.71
N LYS A 211 10.28 -28.45 20.25
CA LYS A 211 9.08 -29.17 19.79
C LYS A 211 9.11 -29.51 18.29
N LEU A 212 10.03 -28.91 17.55
CA LEU A 212 10.12 -29.05 16.09
C LEU A 212 11.59 -28.95 15.66
N SER A 213 11.96 -29.68 14.60
CA SER A 213 13.25 -29.55 13.93
C SER A 213 13.07 -29.17 12.46
N LEU A 214 14.04 -28.45 11.91
CA LEU A 214 14.10 -28.12 10.48
C LEU A 214 14.16 -29.35 9.58
N THR A 215 14.63 -30.50 10.11
CA THR A 215 14.72 -31.77 9.37
C THR A 215 13.46 -32.62 9.47
N ASP A 216 12.48 -32.23 10.27
CA ASP A 216 11.25 -33.00 10.44
C ASP A 216 10.47 -33.03 9.13
N LYS A 217 9.83 -34.17 8.88
CA LYS A 217 9.10 -34.45 7.65
C LYS A 217 7.61 -34.52 7.99
N PRO A 218 6.79 -33.51 7.63
CA PRO A 218 5.40 -33.45 8.05
C PRO A 218 4.58 -34.65 7.54
N PHE A 219 4.91 -35.20 6.37
CA PHE A 219 4.09 -36.24 5.71
C PHE A 219 4.74 -37.62 5.65
N ALA A 220 5.94 -37.80 6.20
CA ALA A 220 6.55 -39.13 6.28
C ALA A 220 5.76 -40.04 7.23
N GLU A 221 5.98 -41.36 7.19
CA GLU A 221 5.41 -42.26 8.20
C GLU A 221 5.84 -41.81 9.61
N GLY A 222 4.86 -41.63 10.51
CA GLY A 222 5.07 -41.05 11.84
C GLY A 222 5.35 -39.54 11.86
N GLY A 223 5.24 -38.87 10.71
CA GLY A 223 5.37 -37.43 10.56
C GLY A 223 4.19 -36.67 11.19
N ILE A 224 4.42 -35.39 11.46
CA ILE A 224 3.52 -34.51 12.24
C ILE A 224 2.08 -34.53 11.71
N LEU A 225 1.91 -34.52 10.39
CA LEU A 225 0.63 -34.47 9.69
C LEU A 225 0.28 -35.78 8.98
N ALA A 226 1.00 -36.88 9.24
CA ALA A 226 0.83 -38.13 8.50
C ALA A 226 -0.56 -38.76 8.68
N GLU A 227 -1.12 -38.67 9.89
CA GLU A 227 -2.47 -39.17 10.19
C GLU A 227 -3.57 -38.31 9.56
N ASP A 228 -3.31 -37.01 9.41
CA ASP A 228 -4.27 -36.06 8.82
C ASP A 228 -4.32 -36.20 7.29
N TYR A 229 -3.21 -36.63 6.67
CA TYR A 229 -3.09 -36.83 5.22
C TYR A 229 -2.52 -38.22 4.89
N PRO A 230 -3.31 -39.30 5.09
CA PRO A 230 -2.82 -40.67 4.87
C PRO A 230 -2.61 -41.01 3.39
N GLU A 231 -3.20 -40.24 2.47
CA GLU A 231 -3.13 -40.45 1.02
C GLU A 231 -2.31 -39.34 0.36
N ILE A 232 -1.01 -39.58 0.18
CA ILE A 232 -0.08 -38.66 -0.49
C ILE A 232 0.56 -39.32 -1.71
N LYS A 233 0.88 -38.52 -2.73
CA LYS A 233 1.70 -38.97 -3.85
C LYS A 233 3.16 -39.08 -3.42
N ALA A 234 3.86 -40.08 -3.97
CA ALA A 234 5.28 -40.32 -3.69
C ALA A 234 6.14 -39.06 -3.95
N GLY A 235 7.09 -38.82 -3.05
CA GLY A 235 7.92 -37.62 -2.98
C GLY A 235 7.52 -36.68 -1.84
N ASN A 236 6.23 -36.61 -1.49
CA ASN A 236 5.76 -35.72 -0.41
C ASN A 236 6.32 -36.12 0.96
N GLU A 237 6.59 -37.41 1.18
CA GLU A 237 7.24 -37.93 2.39
C GLU A 237 8.69 -37.45 2.57
N LYS A 238 9.31 -36.89 1.53
CA LYS A 238 10.69 -36.38 1.58
C LYS A 238 10.78 -34.92 2.01
N ILE A 239 9.70 -34.16 1.86
CA ILE A 239 9.67 -32.73 2.18
C ILE A 239 9.95 -32.53 3.67
N THR A 240 10.80 -31.56 4.00
CA THR A 240 11.11 -31.17 5.39
C THR A 240 10.55 -29.80 5.73
N ILE A 241 10.48 -29.47 7.03
CA ILE A 241 10.15 -28.12 7.53
C ILE A 241 11.05 -27.05 6.90
N ARG A 242 12.35 -27.32 6.76
CA ARG A 242 13.29 -26.42 6.07
C ARG A 242 12.86 -26.18 4.62
N ASN A 243 12.49 -27.24 3.89
CA ASN A 243 12.09 -27.08 2.49
C ASN A 243 10.86 -26.19 2.35
N LEU A 244 9.90 -26.28 3.27
CA LEU A 244 8.73 -25.42 3.27
C LEU A 244 9.08 -23.95 3.55
N LEU A 245 9.94 -23.70 4.55
CA LEU A 245 10.38 -22.34 4.92
C LEU A 245 11.21 -21.68 3.80
N GLU A 246 12.04 -22.44 3.11
CA GLU A 246 12.96 -21.95 2.07
C GLU A 246 12.38 -21.97 0.64
N HIS A 247 11.10 -22.37 0.47
CA HIS A 247 10.47 -22.54 -0.85
C HIS A 247 11.18 -23.56 -1.74
N GLN A 248 11.43 -24.76 -1.21
CA GLN A 248 12.16 -25.84 -1.89
C GLN A 248 11.40 -27.17 -1.83
N ASN A 249 10.07 -27.12 -1.86
CA ASN A 249 9.23 -28.32 -1.84
C ASN A 249 9.34 -29.15 -3.12
N GLY A 250 9.78 -28.59 -4.26
CA GLY A 250 10.04 -29.33 -5.50
C GLY A 250 8.80 -29.71 -6.33
N TRP A 251 7.61 -29.24 -5.96
CA TRP A 251 6.38 -29.52 -6.72
C TRP A 251 6.44 -28.97 -8.13
N ASP A 252 5.89 -29.71 -9.08
CA ASP A 252 5.63 -29.23 -10.44
C ASP A 252 4.36 -28.40 -10.47
N ASP A 253 4.48 -27.18 -9.98
CA ASP A 253 3.41 -26.20 -9.87
C ASP A 253 3.14 -25.49 -11.21
N ARG A 254 3.70 -25.98 -12.33
CA ARG A 254 3.46 -25.42 -13.67
C ARG A 254 2.28 -26.06 -14.38
N TYR A 255 1.69 -27.10 -13.78
CA TYR A 255 0.48 -27.76 -14.25
C TYR A 255 -0.72 -27.40 -13.36
N ASP A 256 -1.90 -27.31 -13.97
CA ASP A 256 -3.12 -26.84 -13.32
C ASP A 256 -3.49 -27.65 -12.05
N PRO A 257 -3.70 -26.99 -10.90
CA PRO A 257 -3.53 -25.55 -10.67
C PRO A 257 -2.09 -25.13 -10.41
N TYR A 258 -1.70 -23.93 -10.86
CA TYR A 258 -0.35 -23.41 -10.64
C TYR A 258 -0.06 -23.22 -9.14
N ASP A 259 -0.82 -22.32 -8.49
CA ASP A 259 -0.78 -22.16 -7.04
C ASP A 259 -2.15 -22.55 -6.46
N PRO A 260 -2.23 -23.62 -5.64
CA PRO A 260 -3.51 -24.10 -5.14
C PRO A 260 -4.09 -23.15 -4.08
N MET A 261 -3.32 -22.23 -3.52
CA MET A 261 -3.86 -21.20 -2.63
C MET A 261 -4.62 -20.11 -3.40
N PHE A 262 -4.32 -19.92 -4.69
CA PHE A 262 -4.88 -18.85 -5.52
C PHE A 262 -5.70 -19.32 -6.73
N SER A 263 -5.72 -20.62 -7.01
CA SER A 263 -6.47 -21.20 -8.14
C SER A 263 -7.99 -21.15 -7.99
N SER A 264 -8.67 -21.18 -9.13
CA SER A 264 -10.12 -21.42 -9.23
C SER A 264 -10.50 -22.85 -8.85
N ALA A 265 -9.64 -23.85 -9.13
CA ALA A 265 -9.91 -25.27 -8.88
C ALA A 265 -10.09 -25.60 -7.39
N THR A 266 -9.46 -24.80 -6.53
CA THR A 266 -9.51 -24.93 -5.07
C THR A 266 -10.35 -23.81 -4.45
N ASN A 267 -11.01 -22.96 -5.23
CA ASN A 267 -11.75 -21.83 -4.69
C ASN A 267 -12.89 -22.32 -3.77
N GLY A 268 -12.95 -21.79 -2.55
CA GLY A 268 -13.93 -22.19 -1.53
C GLY A 268 -13.50 -23.36 -0.64
N MET A 269 -12.42 -24.08 -0.97
CA MET A 269 -11.85 -25.11 -0.10
C MET A 269 -11.25 -24.52 1.18
N THR A 270 -11.24 -25.27 2.28
CA THR A 270 -10.46 -24.95 3.49
C THR A 270 -8.96 -25.12 3.26
N SER A 271 -8.15 -24.82 4.27
CA SER A 271 -6.70 -25.08 4.25
C SER A 271 -6.41 -26.56 4.09
N GLU A 272 -7.08 -27.41 4.87
CA GLU A 272 -6.91 -28.86 4.90
C GLU A 272 -7.31 -29.47 3.56
N GLU A 273 -8.48 -29.10 3.02
CA GLU A 273 -8.94 -29.55 1.72
C GLU A 273 -7.98 -29.13 0.59
N THR A 274 -7.39 -27.93 0.69
CA THR A 274 -6.43 -27.43 -0.30
C THR A 274 -5.09 -28.19 -0.23
N ILE A 275 -4.62 -28.51 0.98
CA ILE A 275 -3.43 -29.32 1.20
C ILE A 275 -3.66 -30.73 0.67
N GLU A 276 -4.75 -31.38 1.08
CA GLU A 276 -5.12 -32.71 0.60
C GLU A 276 -5.24 -32.74 -0.93
N TYR A 277 -5.88 -31.72 -1.52
CA TYR A 277 -6.01 -31.59 -2.96
C TYR A 277 -4.65 -31.65 -3.66
N ALA A 278 -3.68 -30.88 -3.16
CA ALA A 278 -2.35 -30.77 -3.75
C ALA A 278 -1.51 -32.04 -3.51
N LEU A 279 -1.50 -32.58 -2.29
CA LEU A 279 -0.71 -33.78 -1.94
C LEU A 279 -1.12 -35.01 -2.78
N LYS A 280 -2.40 -35.10 -3.17
CA LYS A 280 -2.90 -36.18 -4.04
C LYS A 280 -2.58 -36.00 -5.52
N ARG A 281 -2.26 -34.78 -5.97
CA ARG A 281 -2.21 -34.44 -7.41
C ARG A 281 -0.83 -34.03 -7.89
N TYR A 282 -0.13 -33.20 -7.12
CA TYR A 282 1.10 -32.57 -7.56
C TYR A 282 2.21 -33.60 -7.76
N SER A 283 2.81 -33.58 -8.94
CA SER A 283 4.07 -34.29 -9.22
C SER A 283 5.24 -33.46 -8.68
N PHE A 284 6.42 -34.07 -8.65
CA PHE A 284 7.67 -33.36 -8.36
C PHE A 284 8.40 -33.06 -9.66
N ARG A 285 8.84 -31.81 -9.81
CA ARG A 285 9.74 -31.39 -10.88
C ARG A 285 11.20 -31.48 -10.46
N TYR A 286 11.43 -31.31 -9.17
CA TYR A 286 12.74 -31.34 -8.53
C TYR A 286 12.66 -32.15 -7.24
N GLU A 287 13.80 -32.71 -6.81
CA GLU A 287 13.86 -33.30 -5.48
C GLU A 287 13.74 -32.19 -4.42
N PRO A 288 13.01 -32.42 -3.31
CA PRO A 288 12.92 -31.43 -2.25
C PRO A 288 14.30 -30.97 -1.77
N GLY A 289 14.48 -29.66 -1.66
CA GLY A 289 15.73 -29.02 -1.24
C GLY A 289 16.68 -28.62 -2.37
N THR A 290 16.52 -29.12 -3.59
CA THR A 290 17.51 -28.91 -4.65
C THR A 290 17.27 -27.66 -5.50
N GLU A 291 16.05 -27.13 -5.52
CA GLU A 291 15.68 -25.95 -6.31
C GLU A 291 14.74 -25.03 -5.51
N TYR A 292 14.85 -23.73 -5.76
CA TYR A 292 13.94 -22.73 -5.21
C TYR A 292 12.74 -22.54 -6.14
N ASP A 293 11.54 -22.72 -5.60
CA ASP A 293 10.28 -22.39 -6.26
C ASP A 293 9.23 -21.90 -5.25
N TYR A 294 8.79 -20.67 -5.42
CA TYR A 294 8.01 -19.95 -4.40
C TYR A 294 6.62 -20.56 -4.20
N SER A 295 6.34 -21.09 -3.01
CA SER A 295 5.09 -21.79 -2.72
C SER A 295 4.30 -21.15 -1.57
N ASN A 296 3.08 -20.71 -1.87
CA ASN A 296 2.13 -20.29 -0.82
C ASN A 296 1.60 -21.49 -0.03
N LEU A 297 1.42 -22.64 -0.70
CA LEU A 297 0.97 -23.88 -0.06
C LEU A 297 1.96 -24.34 1.01
N GLY A 298 3.27 -24.19 0.77
CA GLY A 298 4.27 -24.57 1.75
C GLY A 298 4.10 -23.87 3.10
N TYR A 299 3.74 -22.58 3.07
CA TYR A 299 3.44 -21.81 4.28
C TYR A 299 2.08 -22.15 4.88
N CYS A 300 1.09 -22.48 4.06
CA CYS A 300 -0.19 -23.01 4.56
C CYS A 300 0.03 -24.28 5.40
N ILE A 301 0.88 -25.20 4.91
CA ILE A 301 1.25 -26.42 5.64
C ILE A 301 1.98 -26.09 6.95
N LEU A 302 2.90 -25.13 6.96
CA LEU A 302 3.57 -24.69 8.18
C LEU A 302 2.57 -24.16 9.22
N GLY A 303 1.54 -23.42 8.79
CA GLY A 303 0.41 -23.04 9.66
C GLY A 303 -0.25 -24.24 10.32
N ARG A 304 -0.58 -25.29 9.54
CA ARG A 304 -1.21 -26.50 10.08
C ARG A 304 -0.27 -27.35 10.94
N VAL A 305 1.04 -27.35 10.67
CA VAL A 305 2.06 -27.97 11.54
C VAL A 305 2.04 -27.31 12.93
N ILE A 306 1.94 -25.98 12.99
CA ILE A 306 1.83 -25.26 14.27
C ILE A 306 0.58 -25.72 15.03
N GLU A 307 -0.56 -25.78 14.36
CA GLU A 307 -1.82 -26.18 14.99
C GLU A 307 -1.76 -27.61 15.51
N LYS A 308 -1.19 -28.54 14.73
CA LYS A 308 -1.06 -29.94 15.13
C LYS A 308 -0.18 -30.12 16.37
N ILE A 309 0.94 -29.39 16.45
CA ILE A 309 1.87 -29.50 17.58
C ILE A 309 1.32 -28.84 18.84
N THR A 310 0.58 -27.74 18.69
CA THR A 310 0.19 -26.88 19.81
C THR A 310 -1.23 -27.12 20.30
N GLY A 311 -2.11 -27.64 19.44
CA GLY A 311 -3.55 -27.71 19.67
C GLY A 311 -4.26 -26.34 19.61
N MET A 312 -3.57 -25.28 19.23
CA MET A 312 -4.12 -23.93 19.07
C MET A 312 -4.36 -23.62 17.60
N GLU A 313 -5.30 -22.72 17.30
CA GLU A 313 -5.40 -22.13 15.95
C GLU A 313 -4.11 -21.35 15.62
N TYR A 314 -3.70 -21.35 14.34
CA TYR A 314 -2.46 -20.70 13.91
C TYR A 314 -2.40 -19.22 14.32
N GLU A 315 -3.52 -18.51 14.12
CA GLU A 315 -3.63 -17.08 14.45
C GLU A 315 -3.40 -16.82 15.94
N ASP A 316 -4.06 -17.59 16.80
CA ASP A 316 -3.93 -17.48 18.26
C ASP A 316 -2.51 -17.76 18.73
N TYR A 317 -1.87 -18.80 18.18
CA TYR A 317 -0.48 -19.13 18.52
C TYR A 317 0.48 -18.03 18.05
N MET A 318 0.31 -17.53 16.83
CA MET A 318 1.12 -16.44 16.29
C MET A 318 0.97 -15.15 17.11
N GLN A 319 -0.26 -14.81 17.52
CA GLN A 319 -0.49 -13.68 18.40
C GLN A 319 0.23 -13.86 19.74
N GLN A 320 -0.05 -14.97 20.43
CA GLN A 320 0.47 -15.21 21.78
C GLN A 320 2.00 -15.34 21.84
N GLN A 321 2.61 -15.94 20.82
CA GLN A 321 4.03 -16.29 20.87
C GLN A 321 4.95 -15.32 20.11
N VAL A 322 4.40 -14.49 19.22
CA VAL A 322 5.19 -13.59 18.37
C VAL A 322 4.69 -12.15 18.47
N ALA A 323 3.42 -11.90 18.13
CA ALA A 323 2.92 -10.54 18.00
C ALA A 323 2.78 -9.81 19.35
N GLU A 324 2.13 -10.44 20.33
CA GLU A 324 1.93 -9.85 21.66
C GLU A 324 3.24 -9.64 22.44
N PRO A 325 4.20 -10.59 22.46
CA PRO A 325 5.50 -10.35 23.09
C PRO A 325 6.28 -9.20 22.44
N ALA A 326 6.08 -8.95 21.15
CA ALA A 326 6.66 -7.81 20.44
C ALA A 326 5.86 -6.50 20.64
N GLY A 327 4.73 -6.53 21.37
CA GLY A 327 3.83 -5.40 21.52
C GLY A 327 3.04 -5.04 20.25
N ALA A 328 2.93 -5.95 19.29
CA ALA A 328 2.30 -5.75 17.99
C ALA A 328 0.86 -6.29 17.97
N TYR A 329 -0.05 -5.59 18.65
CA TYR A 329 -1.40 -6.08 18.95
C TYR A 329 -2.39 -6.03 17.78
N THR A 330 -2.04 -5.39 16.67
CA THR A 330 -2.93 -5.26 15.52
C THR A 330 -2.87 -6.47 14.59
N VAL A 331 -1.83 -7.30 14.69
CA VAL A 331 -1.60 -8.44 13.78
C VAL A 331 -2.68 -9.51 13.92
N GLN A 332 -3.49 -9.68 12.89
CA GLN A 332 -4.59 -10.66 12.86
C GLN A 332 -4.99 -10.99 11.41
N VAL A 333 -5.81 -12.01 11.20
CA VAL A 333 -6.36 -12.37 9.89
C VAL A 333 -7.37 -11.31 9.44
N SER A 334 -7.24 -10.86 8.19
CA SER A 334 -8.12 -9.86 7.59
C SER A 334 -9.50 -10.40 7.26
N SER A 335 -10.51 -9.54 7.21
CA SER A 335 -11.86 -9.93 6.81
C SER A 335 -11.96 -10.28 5.33
N ASP A 336 -12.78 -11.27 5.00
CA ASP A 336 -13.02 -11.69 3.61
C ASP A 336 -13.80 -10.67 2.79
N THR A 337 -14.64 -9.84 3.43
CA THR A 337 -15.58 -8.94 2.73
C THR A 337 -15.50 -7.49 3.21
N LYS A 338 -15.85 -6.55 2.33
CA LYS A 338 -15.94 -5.11 2.67
C LYS A 338 -16.97 -4.82 3.77
N ALA A 339 -18.03 -5.63 3.86
CA ALA A 339 -19.11 -5.43 4.82
C ALA A 339 -18.74 -5.88 6.23
N ASN A 340 -17.85 -6.88 6.36
CA ASN A 340 -17.43 -7.44 7.64
C ASN A 340 -16.06 -6.92 8.09
N ARG A 341 -15.64 -5.74 7.60
CA ARG A 341 -14.34 -5.15 8.00
C ARG A 341 -14.23 -5.05 9.52
N LEU A 342 -13.07 -5.40 10.04
CA LEU A 342 -12.73 -5.21 11.44
C LEU A 342 -12.51 -3.72 11.75
N PRO A 343 -12.58 -3.32 13.04
CA PRO A 343 -12.25 -1.95 13.43
C PRO A 343 -10.88 -1.53 12.88
N MET A 344 -10.80 -0.31 12.36
CA MET A 344 -9.60 0.26 11.72
C MET A 344 -9.13 -0.45 10.44
N GLU A 345 -9.80 -1.50 9.96
CA GLU A 345 -9.47 -2.12 8.67
C GLU A 345 -9.87 -1.21 7.51
N CYS A 346 -8.92 -0.88 6.65
CA CYS A 346 -9.17 -0.04 5.49
C CYS A 346 -10.00 -0.76 4.41
N VAL A 347 -10.56 0.00 3.46
CA VAL A 347 -11.13 -0.55 2.24
C VAL A 347 -10.01 -0.92 1.27
N PHE A 348 -10.00 -2.17 0.83
CA PHE A 348 -9.10 -2.65 -0.23
C PHE A 348 -9.68 -2.42 -1.63
N TYR A 349 -8.84 -1.92 -2.55
CA TYR A 349 -9.22 -1.56 -3.91
C TYR A 349 -8.47 -2.40 -4.94
N ALA A 350 -9.19 -3.04 -5.86
CA ALA A 350 -8.61 -3.78 -6.97
C ALA A 350 -8.88 -3.07 -8.32
N PRO A 351 -7.96 -3.15 -9.29
CA PRO A 351 -8.20 -2.64 -10.64
C PRO A 351 -9.29 -3.46 -11.34
N SER A 352 -9.84 -2.91 -12.42
CA SER A 352 -10.90 -3.56 -13.20
C SER A 352 -10.50 -4.99 -13.60
N GLY A 353 -11.41 -5.95 -13.42
CA GLY A 353 -11.18 -7.38 -13.68
C GLY A 353 -10.61 -8.15 -12.50
N TYR A 354 -10.23 -7.49 -11.39
CA TYR A 354 -9.77 -8.11 -10.17
C TYR A 354 -10.73 -7.85 -9.01
N ASN A 355 -10.71 -8.72 -8.00
CA ASN A 355 -11.53 -8.59 -6.80
C ASN A 355 -10.65 -8.60 -5.55
N ALA A 356 -10.70 -7.51 -4.78
CA ALA A 356 -9.99 -7.39 -3.51
C ALA A 356 -10.56 -8.32 -2.43
N TYR A 357 -11.84 -8.67 -2.48
CA TYR A 357 -12.55 -9.45 -1.46
C TYR A 357 -12.94 -10.85 -1.96
N GLY A 358 -12.17 -11.40 -2.91
CA GLY A 358 -12.48 -12.66 -3.59
C GLY A 358 -11.75 -13.88 -3.05
N LYS A 359 -11.17 -13.79 -1.85
CA LYS A 359 -10.34 -14.86 -1.25
C LYS A 359 -10.78 -15.10 0.19
N ASN A 360 -10.69 -16.36 0.60
CA ASN A 360 -10.81 -16.77 2.00
C ASN A 360 -9.49 -16.42 2.71
N MET A 361 -9.51 -15.40 3.55
CA MET A 361 -8.34 -14.89 4.27
C MET A 361 -7.91 -15.82 5.39
N LYS A 362 -8.84 -16.53 6.04
CA LYS A 362 -8.50 -17.57 7.03
C LYS A 362 -7.69 -18.70 6.39
N ARG A 363 -8.04 -19.12 5.17
CA ARG A 363 -7.23 -20.08 4.41
C ARG A 363 -5.83 -19.55 4.08
N LEU A 364 -5.69 -18.24 3.91
CA LEU A 364 -4.42 -17.59 3.62
C LEU A 364 -3.66 -17.20 4.90
N ASP A 365 -4.16 -17.48 6.10
CA ASP A 365 -3.66 -16.96 7.37
C ASP A 365 -2.12 -16.92 7.49
N SER A 366 -1.47 -18.06 7.26
CA SER A 366 -0.03 -18.30 7.42
C SER A 366 0.80 -17.90 6.21
N CYS A 367 0.18 -17.62 5.06
CA CYS A 367 0.89 -17.35 3.81
C CYS A 367 0.59 -15.98 3.18
N GLY A 368 -0.51 -15.33 3.54
CA GLY A 368 -1.01 -14.15 2.83
C GLY A 368 -2.16 -13.36 3.49
N GLY A 369 -2.83 -13.91 4.50
CA GLY A 369 -4.13 -13.43 4.98
C GLY A 369 -4.05 -12.45 6.15
N LEU A 370 -2.88 -12.23 6.74
CA LEU A 370 -2.75 -11.30 7.87
C LEU A 370 -2.93 -9.84 7.42
N MET A 371 -3.37 -9.01 8.36
CA MET A 371 -3.30 -7.56 8.33
C MET A 371 -2.62 -7.04 9.59
N ALA A 372 -2.06 -5.83 9.50
CA ALA A 372 -1.54 -5.08 10.63
C ALA A 372 -1.46 -3.59 10.30
N SER A 373 -1.23 -2.76 11.31
CA SER A 373 -0.69 -1.42 11.10
C SER A 373 0.79 -1.48 10.68
N THR A 374 1.29 -0.45 9.99
CA THR A 374 2.73 -0.39 9.64
C THR A 374 3.62 -0.18 10.86
N ASP A 375 3.08 0.40 11.94
CA ASP A 375 3.79 0.58 13.21
C ASP A 375 4.14 -0.76 13.84
N ASP A 376 3.17 -1.68 13.87
CA ASP A 376 3.38 -3.00 14.43
C ASP A 376 4.38 -3.83 13.62
N LEU A 377 4.44 -3.65 12.30
CA LEU A 377 5.45 -4.30 11.46
C LEU A 377 6.88 -3.88 11.83
N VAL A 378 7.12 -2.57 12.02
CA VAL A 378 8.45 -2.08 12.44
C VAL A 378 8.71 -2.33 13.92
N ARG A 379 7.67 -2.43 14.75
CA ARG A 379 7.79 -2.85 16.16
C ARG A 379 8.26 -4.29 16.28
N VAL A 380 7.69 -5.21 15.49
CA VAL A 380 8.16 -6.61 15.43
C VAL A 380 9.62 -6.68 14.97
N CYS A 381 10.00 -5.90 13.95
CA CYS A 381 11.40 -5.82 13.52
C CYS A 381 12.32 -5.33 14.66
N SER A 382 11.88 -4.35 15.44
CA SER A 382 12.66 -3.83 16.57
C SER A 382 12.77 -4.85 17.72
N ALA A 383 11.71 -5.61 17.98
CA ALA A 383 11.67 -6.63 19.03
C ALA A 383 12.56 -7.85 18.71
N ILE A 384 12.64 -8.26 17.44
CA ILE A 384 13.55 -9.36 17.06
C ILE A 384 15.02 -8.95 17.08
N ASP A 385 15.34 -7.66 17.02
CA ASP A 385 16.73 -7.18 17.00
C ASP A 385 17.44 -7.27 18.35
N GLY A 386 16.74 -7.64 19.43
CA GLY A 386 17.32 -7.75 20.77
C GLY A 386 17.89 -6.42 21.27
N LEU A 387 17.29 -5.31 20.86
CA LEU A 387 17.75 -3.96 21.22
C LEU A 387 17.55 -3.69 22.71
N ASP A 388 18.48 -2.95 23.32
CA ASP A 388 18.36 -2.52 24.72
C ASP A 388 17.05 -1.77 24.95
N GLY A 389 16.25 -2.22 25.92
CA GLY A 389 14.94 -1.64 26.24
C GLY A 389 13.78 -2.20 25.42
N TYR A 390 14.01 -3.15 24.51
CA TYR A 390 12.96 -3.88 23.80
C TYR A 390 12.78 -5.29 24.37
N PRO A 391 11.57 -5.88 24.25
CA PRO A 391 11.38 -7.29 24.55
C PRO A 391 12.27 -8.15 23.63
N GLU A 392 13.18 -8.93 24.22
CA GLU A 392 13.92 -9.96 23.49
C GLU A 392 13.00 -11.15 23.23
N ILE A 393 12.44 -11.23 22.01
CA ILE A 393 11.47 -12.29 21.68
C ILE A 393 12.13 -13.57 21.13
N PHE A 394 13.38 -13.46 20.66
CA PHE A 394 14.18 -14.58 20.16
C PHE A 394 15.65 -14.45 20.57
N PRO A 395 16.34 -15.58 20.87
CA PRO A 395 17.78 -15.58 21.10
C PRO A 395 18.55 -15.37 19.78
N GLN A 396 19.81 -14.95 19.89
CA GLN A 396 20.69 -14.73 18.72
C GLN A 396 20.78 -15.94 17.78
N SER A 397 20.79 -17.17 18.32
CA SER A 397 20.81 -18.39 17.51
C SER A 397 19.63 -18.52 16.55
N THR A 398 18.48 -17.94 16.91
CA THR A 398 17.27 -17.95 16.09
C THR A 398 17.38 -16.93 14.96
N LEU A 399 17.94 -15.76 15.25
CA LEU A 399 18.25 -14.74 14.25
C LEU A 399 19.26 -15.27 13.23
N ASP A 400 20.34 -15.89 13.70
CA ASP A 400 21.35 -16.50 12.85
C ASP A 400 20.73 -17.56 11.94
N ARG A 401 19.81 -18.36 12.47
CA ARG A 401 19.10 -19.40 11.70
C ARG A 401 18.12 -18.81 10.68
N MET A 402 17.33 -17.80 11.05
CA MET A 402 16.34 -17.16 10.16
C MET A 402 16.99 -16.38 9.01
N PHE A 403 18.10 -15.72 9.32
CA PHE A 403 18.78 -14.77 8.44
C PHE A 403 20.05 -15.34 7.81
N THR A 404 20.28 -16.65 7.92
CA THR A 404 21.25 -17.32 7.07
C THR A 404 20.62 -17.57 5.68
N PRO A 405 21.21 -17.06 4.60
CA PRO A 405 20.70 -17.32 3.25
C PRO A 405 20.81 -18.80 2.91
N SER A 406 19.74 -19.32 2.31
CA SER A 406 19.67 -20.67 1.77
C SER A 406 20.87 -21.02 0.88
N GLU A 407 21.32 -22.27 0.93
CA GLU A 407 22.37 -22.76 0.03
C GLU A 407 21.95 -22.74 -1.43
N THR A 408 20.72 -23.16 -1.71
CA THR A 408 20.14 -23.25 -3.05
C THR A 408 19.80 -21.88 -3.62
N TYR A 409 19.28 -20.96 -2.80
CA TYR A 409 18.90 -19.62 -3.25
C TYR A 409 19.30 -18.53 -2.27
N LYS A 410 20.49 -17.95 -2.50
CA LYS A 410 21.14 -16.96 -1.64
C LYS A 410 20.37 -15.64 -1.45
N ARG A 411 19.19 -15.46 -2.05
CA ARG A 411 18.31 -14.30 -1.86
C ARG A 411 17.09 -14.61 -0.98
N TYR A 412 17.06 -15.77 -0.33
CA TYR A 412 16.01 -16.15 0.61
C TYR A 412 16.59 -16.93 1.80
N GLY A 413 16.08 -16.66 3.01
CA GLY A 413 16.37 -17.39 4.24
C GLY A 413 15.12 -18.14 4.72
N LEU A 414 14.86 -18.18 6.03
CA LEU A 414 13.64 -18.81 6.56
C LEU A 414 12.51 -17.78 6.62
N GLY A 415 11.78 -17.60 5.52
CA GLY A 415 10.65 -16.66 5.44
C GLY A 415 11.03 -15.20 5.20
N TRP A 416 12.29 -14.93 4.88
CA TRP A 416 12.81 -13.61 4.59
C TRP A 416 13.56 -13.58 3.27
N ARG A 417 13.32 -12.55 2.46
CA ARG A 417 14.16 -12.21 1.32
C ARG A 417 15.41 -11.49 1.80
N MET A 418 16.51 -11.68 1.10
CA MET A 418 17.83 -11.19 1.50
C MET A 418 18.64 -10.78 0.26
N ASN A 419 19.77 -10.08 0.49
CA ASN A 419 20.75 -9.77 -0.56
C ASN A 419 20.12 -9.08 -1.80
N HIS A 420 19.22 -8.12 -1.56
CA HIS A 420 18.73 -7.26 -2.63
C HIS A 420 19.80 -6.23 -2.99
N SER A 421 20.14 -6.10 -4.27
CA SER A 421 21.23 -5.22 -4.73
C SER A 421 21.00 -3.72 -4.46
N SER A 422 19.74 -3.33 -4.27
CA SER A 422 19.35 -1.94 -3.98
C SER A 422 19.11 -1.67 -2.49
N LEU A 423 19.29 -2.65 -1.60
CA LEU A 423 19.18 -2.44 -0.16
C LEU A 423 20.57 -2.53 0.48
N LEU A 424 20.74 -1.93 1.67
CA LEU A 424 22.01 -2.02 2.37
C LEU A 424 22.40 -3.47 2.70
N PRO A 425 23.71 -3.78 2.77
CA PRO A 425 24.18 -5.07 3.27
C PRO A 425 23.61 -5.37 4.66
N GLY A 426 23.16 -6.60 4.88
CA GLY A 426 22.55 -7.04 6.14
C GLY A 426 21.05 -6.78 6.25
N CYS A 427 20.40 -6.12 5.27
CA CYS A 427 18.95 -6.01 5.24
C CYS A 427 18.28 -7.34 4.90
N CYS A 428 17.26 -7.67 5.69
CA CYS A 428 16.26 -8.70 5.39
C CYS A 428 14.94 -8.01 5.07
N TYR A 429 14.14 -8.56 4.17
CA TYR A 429 12.88 -7.94 3.79
C TYR A 429 11.87 -8.98 3.33
N HIS A 430 10.61 -8.58 3.20
CA HIS A 430 9.64 -9.35 2.44
C HIS A 430 8.68 -8.41 1.73
N THR A 431 8.33 -8.77 0.50
CA THR A 431 7.26 -8.11 -0.26
C THR A 431 5.98 -8.92 -0.16
N GLY A 432 4.84 -8.28 -0.32
CA GLY A 432 3.56 -8.96 -0.39
C GLY A 432 2.71 -8.40 -1.50
N ASN A 433 1.99 -9.29 -2.18
CA ASN A 433 0.96 -8.93 -3.11
C ASN A 433 -0.22 -9.91 -3.01
N ILE A 434 -1.43 -9.36 -2.99
CA ILE A 434 -2.69 -10.01 -3.32
C ILE A 434 -3.60 -8.93 -3.91
N ASN A 435 -4.71 -9.31 -4.54
CA ASN A 435 -5.66 -8.31 -5.02
C ASN A 435 -6.08 -7.38 -3.87
N GLY A 436 -5.95 -6.07 -4.08
CA GLY A 436 -6.31 -5.08 -3.06
C GLY A 436 -5.19 -4.66 -2.11
N THR A 437 -3.98 -5.24 -2.17
CA THR A 437 -2.85 -4.74 -1.39
C THR A 437 -1.49 -5.05 -2.02
N ALA A 438 -0.52 -4.18 -1.76
CA ALA A 438 0.89 -4.51 -1.87
C ALA A 438 1.63 -3.99 -0.64
N SER A 439 2.59 -4.77 -0.17
CA SER A 439 3.31 -4.51 1.07
C SER A 439 4.81 -4.69 0.87
N LEU A 440 5.57 -3.96 1.66
CA LEU A 440 7.01 -4.10 1.81
C LEU A 440 7.36 -3.89 3.28
N MET A 441 8.06 -4.86 3.85
CA MET A 441 8.64 -4.76 5.19
C MET A 441 10.14 -4.99 5.06
N ILE A 442 10.94 -4.05 5.55
CA ILE A 442 12.40 -4.10 5.54
C ILE A 442 12.91 -4.01 6.97
N ARG A 443 13.68 -5.01 7.39
CA ARG A 443 14.47 -5.03 8.61
C ARG A 443 15.93 -4.78 8.26
N GLY A 444 16.44 -3.60 8.61
CA GLY A 444 17.87 -3.27 8.50
C GLY A 444 18.66 -3.91 9.63
N GLY A 445 19.80 -4.50 9.30
CA GLY A 445 20.70 -5.10 10.29
C GLY A 445 21.37 -4.10 11.24
N ASP A 446 21.09 -2.80 11.09
CA ASP A 446 21.59 -1.72 11.93
C ASP A 446 20.50 -1.10 12.83
N GLY A 447 19.34 -1.76 12.94
CA GLY A 447 18.19 -1.31 13.73
C GLY A 447 17.31 -0.27 13.02
N HIS A 448 17.55 0.04 11.74
CA HIS A 448 16.67 0.89 10.94
C HIS A 448 15.67 0.03 10.18
N HIS A 449 14.37 0.30 10.33
CA HIS A 449 13.30 -0.54 9.79
C HIS A 449 12.26 0.31 9.08
N ILE A 450 11.73 -0.22 7.97
CA ILE A 450 10.72 0.47 7.17
C ILE A 450 9.59 -0.49 6.84
N ALA A 451 8.36 -0.03 7.02
CA ALA A 451 7.16 -0.70 6.52
C ALA A 451 6.36 0.23 5.60
N LEU A 452 5.96 -0.29 4.45
CA LEU A 452 5.15 0.39 3.45
C LEU A 452 4.00 -0.55 3.06
N VAL A 453 2.75 -0.13 3.25
CA VAL A 453 1.59 -0.95 2.83
C VAL A 453 0.56 -0.07 2.18
N ASN A 454 0.06 -0.46 1.01
CA ASN A 454 -1.00 0.25 0.29
C ASN A 454 -2.28 -0.58 0.19
N ASN A 455 -3.44 0.09 0.31
CA ASN A 455 -4.78 -0.54 0.25
C ASN A 455 -5.27 -0.78 -1.18
N SER A 456 -4.34 -0.98 -2.12
CA SER A 456 -4.63 -1.36 -3.48
C SER A 456 -3.47 -2.14 -4.07
N ARG A 457 -3.69 -2.86 -5.16
CA ARG A 457 -2.59 -3.31 -6.01
C ARG A 457 -2.90 -2.97 -7.45
N THR A 458 -2.02 -2.19 -8.08
CA THR A 458 -2.05 -1.99 -9.52
C THR A 458 -1.12 -2.97 -10.23
N TYR A 459 -1.55 -3.43 -11.41
CA TYR A 459 -0.75 -4.22 -12.34
C TYR A 459 -0.20 -3.38 -13.50
N THR A 460 -0.43 -2.06 -13.47
CA THR A 460 0.14 -1.13 -14.44
C THR A 460 1.57 -0.76 -14.04
N SER A 461 2.49 -0.80 -14.99
CA SER A 461 3.83 -0.23 -14.82
C SER A 461 3.80 1.28 -15.08
N TYR A 462 4.61 2.03 -14.31
CA TYR A 462 4.87 3.44 -14.56
C TYR A 462 6.28 3.58 -15.12
N ASN A 463 6.43 4.17 -16.31
CA ASN A 463 7.71 4.28 -17.02
C ASN A 463 8.48 2.94 -17.09
N GLY A 464 7.78 1.84 -17.33
CA GLY A 464 8.37 0.49 -17.40
C GLY A 464 8.68 -0.16 -16.04
N THR A 465 8.46 0.53 -14.91
CA THR A 465 8.71 0.00 -13.56
C THR A 465 7.43 -0.54 -12.94
N SER A 466 7.43 -1.81 -12.53
CA SER A 466 6.31 -2.44 -11.83
C SER A 466 6.14 -1.85 -10.42
N LEU A 467 4.96 -2.03 -9.82
CA LEU A 467 4.69 -1.59 -8.44
C LEU A 467 5.65 -2.25 -7.44
N ASP A 468 5.93 -3.55 -7.58
CA ASP A 468 6.82 -4.28 -6.67
C ASP A 468 8.23 -3.70 -6.64
N THR A 469 8.81 -3.46 -7.83
CA THR A 469 10.13 -2.86 -7.96
C THR A 469 10.12 -1.44 -7.41
N ALA A 470 9.06 -0.67 -7.70
CA ALA A 470 8.95 0.69 -7.22
C ALA A 470 8.74 0.81 -5.70
N GLN A 471 8.09 -0.16 -5.04
CA GLN A 471 8.02 -0.20 -3.58
C GLN A 471 9.42 -0.37 -2.97
N ILE A 472 10.26 -1.24 -3.55
CA ILE A 472 11.64 -1.43 -3.09
C ILE A 472 12.47 -0.15 -3.32
N ILE A 473 12.34 0.49 -4.48
CA ILE A 473 12.98 1.78 -4.76
C ILE A 473 12.53 2.84 -3.77
N LEU A 474 11.22 2.94 -3.48
CA LEU A 474 10.73 3.87 -2.48
C LEU A 474 11.31 3.55 -1.10
N GLY A 475 11.34 2.28 -0.69
CA GLY A 475 11.96 1.85 0.56
C GLY A 475 13.42 2.30 0.68
N ASP A 476 14.22 2.13 -0.36
CA ASP A 476 15.61 2.60 -0.43
C ASP A 476 15.72 4.13 -0.39
N GLU A 477 14.86 4.85 -1.13
CA GLU A 477 14.84 6.31 -1.10
C GLU A 477 14.49 6.87 0.30
N LEU A 478 13.59 6.19 1.01
CA LEU A 478 13.16 6.55 2.37
C LEU A 478 14.19 6.12 3.42
N TRP A 479 15.04 5.13 3.14
CA TRP A 479 16.12 4.66 4.00
C TRP A 479 17.08 5.75 4.46
N ASN A 480 17.26 6.79 3.64
CA ASN A 480 18.15 7.89 3.96
C ASN A 480 17.59 8.87 5.00
N PHE A 481 16.31 8.72 5.40
CA PHE A 481 15.66 9.58 6.40
C PHE A 481 15.83 9.01 7.82
N ARG A 482 17.08 8.95 8.30
CA ARG A 482 17.42 8.40 9.63
C ARG A 482 17.27 9.40 10.77
N SER A 483 17.22 10.70 10.48
CA SER A 483 17.22 11.80 11.46
C SER A 483 15.90 12.57 11.45
N LEU A 484 14.79 11.83 11.53
CA LEU A 484 13.47 12.45 11.62
C LEU A 484 13.28 13.08 13.01
N PRO A 485 12.59 14.23 13.14
CA PRO A 485 12.44 14.95 14.41
C PRO A 485 11.88 14.05 15.51
N ALA A 486 12.52 14.12 16.68
CA ALA A 486 12.48 13.10 17.71
C ALA A 486 11.32 13.26 18.70
N GLU A 487 10.40 12.28 18.67
CA GLU A 487 9.72 11.68 19.82
C GLU A 487 9.51 10.20 19.46
N ASP A 488 9.62 9.28 20.42
CA ASP A 488 9.31 7.87 20.15
C ASP A 488 7.80 7.70 20.04
N LEU A 489 7.31 7.52 18.81
CA LEU A 489 5.89 7.43 18.53
C LEU A 489 5.26 6.09 18.95
N PHE A 490 6.02 5.20 19.58
CA PHE A 490 5.48 4.01 20.24
C PHE A 490 4.90 4.30 21.64
N GLU A 491 5.33 5.39 22.30
CA GLU A 491 4.91 5.77 23.65
C GLU A 491 3.55 6.49 23.72
#